data_AF-K2GSS4-F1
#
_entry.id   AF-K2GSS4-F1
#
_cell.length_a   1.000
_cell.length_b   1.000
_cell.length_c   1.000
_cell.angle_alpha   90.00
_cell.angle_beta   90.00
_cell.angle_gamma   90.00
#
_symmetry.space_group_name_H-M   'P 1'
#
loop_
_entity.id
_entity.type
_entity.pdbx_description
1 polymer ?
#
loop_
_entity_poly.entity_id
_entity_poly.type
_entity_poly.pdbx_seq_one_letter_code
_entity_poly.pdbx_strand_id
1 'polypeptide(L)'
;MSIVFTYLYPRIDTNVSVQLNHLLKAPFCIHPSTNKVCVPINFNTIDSFDPNKVPTLQSLQESKLLSFYSFNDSIELFSRFVKESIQ
;
A
#
# COMPACT_ATOMS: atom_id res chain seq x y z
N MET A 1 20.07 -7.48 -23.39
CA MET A 1 18.78 -7.66 -22.69
C MET A 1 18.93 -8.24 -21.27
N SER A 2 19.87 -9.16 -21.03
CA SER A 2 20.11 -9.74 -19.70
C SER A 2 20.30 -8.69 -18.60
N ILE A 3 21.16 -7.68 -18.83
CA ILE A 3 21.42 -6.59 -17.86
C ILE A 3 20.11 -5.89 -17.45
N VAL A 4 19.29 -5.47 -18.41
CA VAL A 4 18.02 -4.77 -18.13
C VAL A 4 17.12 -5.60 -17.23
N PHE A 5 16.93 -6.89 -17.53
CA PHE A 5 16.08 -7.74 -16.71
C PHE A 5 16.68 -8.08 -15.34
N THR A 6 17.99 -8.26 -15.25
CA THR A 6 18.65 -8.55 -13.96
C THR A 6 18.49 -7.40 -12.95
N TYR A 7 18.51 -6.14 -13.43
CA TYR A 7 18.50 -4.96 -12.57
C TYR A 7 17.12 -4.30 -12.42
N LEU A 8 16.25 -4.36 -13.44
CA LEU A 8 15.00 -3.58 -13.45
C LEU A 8 13.73 -4.45 -13.44
N TYR A 9 13.82 -5.74 -13.79
CA TYR A 9 12.63 -6.60 -13.76
C TYR A 9 12.24 -6.93 -12.31
N PRO A 10 10.93 -6.91 -11.97
CA PRO A 10 10.47 -7.28 -10.64
C PRO A 10 10.85 -8.71 -10.27
N ARG A 11 11.44 -8.90 -9.08
CA ARG A 11 11.66 -10.22 -8.50
C ARG A 11 10.41 -10.61 -7.72
N ILE A 12 9.61 -11.51 -8.28
CA ILE A 12 8.35 -11.95 -7.69
C ILE A 12 8.62 -13.04 -6.65
N ASP A 13 8.09 -12.88 -5.44
CA ASP A 13 8.02 -13.97 -4.47
C ASP A 13 6.93 -14.94 -4.91
N THR A 14 7.31 -16.03 -5.57
CA THR A 14 6.34 -16.96 -6.18
C THR A 14 5.48 -17.69 -5.16
N ASN A 15 5.96 -17.88 -3.93
CA ASN A 15 5.25 -18.67 -2.93
C ASN A 15 3.96 -18.00 -2.47
N VAL A 16 3.88 -16.66 -2.55
CA VAL A 16 2.67 -15.91 -2.20
C VAL A 16 1.56 -16.01 -3.25
N SER A 17 1.87 -16.50 -4.45
CA SER A 17 0.93 -16.57 -5.59
C SER A 17 0.50 -17.99 -5.97
N VAL A 18 1.24 -19.02 -5.54
CA VAL A 18 1.00 -20.42 -5.96
C VAL A 18 0.11 -21.19 -4.97
N GLN A 19 0.20 -20.90 -3.68
CA GLN A 19 -0.55 -21.62 -2.65
C GLN A 19 -1.86 -20.90 -2.30
N LEU A 20 -2.99 -21.61 -2.38
CA LEU A 20 -4.32 -21.04 -2.12
C LEU A 20 -4.54 -20.62 -0.65
N ASN A 21 -3.81 -21.21 0.28
CA ASN A 21 -3.93 -20.97 1.72
C ASN A 21 -2.86 -20.00 2.25
N HIS A 22 -2.12 -19.32 1.37
CA HIS A 22 -1.12 -18.34 1.79
C HIS A 22 -1.79 -17.16 2.51
N LEU A 23 -1.31 -16.83 3.71
CA LEU A 23 -1.80 -15.67 4.46
C LEU A 23 -1.03 -14.43 4.04
N LEU A 24 -1.76 -13.42 3.56
CA LEU A 24 -1.21 -12.11 3.27
C LEU A 24 -1.73 -11.07 4.27
N LYS A 25 -0.94 -10.03 4.49
CA LYS A 25 -1.32 -8.91 5.35
C LYS A 25 -2.58 -8.22 4.80
N ALA A 26 -3.54 -7.94 5.66
CA ALA A 26 -4.73 -7.20 5.29
C ALA A 26 -4.42 -5.71 4.97
N PRO A 27 -5.23 -5.05 4.14
CA PRO A 27 -5.16 -3.60 3.96
C PRO A 27 -5.31 -2.87 5.30
N PHE A 28 -4.68 -1.69 5.41
CA PHE A 28 -4.72 -0.81 6.58
C PHE A 28 -4.13 -1.36 7.89
N CYS A 29 -3.51 -2.54 7.89
CA CYS A 29 -2.71 -2.99 9.04
C CYS A 29 -1.60 -1.99 9.38
N ILE A 30 -1.22 -1.94 10.66
CA ILE A 30 -0.04 -1.18 11.12
C ILE A 30 1.19 -2.08 11.02
N HIS A 31 2.25 -1.60 10.34
CA HIS A 31 3.50 -2.33 10.30
C HIS A 31 4.25 -2.20 11.65
N PRO A 32 4.57 -3.30 12.34
CA PRO A 32 5.02 -3.26 13.74
C PRO A 32 6.33 -2.48 13.94
N SER A 33 7.29 -2.61 13.02
CA SER A 33 8.59 -1.95 13.17
C SER A 33 8.61 -0.48 12.77
N THR A 34 7.67 -0.03 11.93
CA THR A 34 7.68 1.33 11.35
C THR A 34 6.49 2.17 11.80
N ASN A 35 5.49 1.56 12.44
CA ASN A 35 4.20 2.14 12.78
C ASN A 35 3.45 2.78 11.60
N LYS A 36 3.87 2.52 10.35
CA LYS A 36 3.21 3.00 9.13
C LYS A 36 1.92 2.22 8.88
N VAL A 37 0.90 2.93 8.41
CA VAL A 37 -0.35 2.34 7.95
C VAL A 37 -0.13 1.75 6.54
N CYS A 38 -0.60 0.54 6.32
CA CYS A 38 -0.49 -0.14 5.03
C CYS A 38 -1.62 0.31 4.09
N VAL A 39 -1.42 1.48 3.48
CA VAL A 39 -2.40 2.13 2.59
C VAL A 39 -2.38 1.53 1.18
N PRO A 40 -3.53 1.50 0.47
CA PRO A 40 -3.56 1.20 -0.95
C PRO A 40 -2.82 2.27 -1.76
N ILE A 41 -2.31 1.89 -2.93
CA ILE A 41 -1.49 2.76 -3.79
C ILE A 41 -2.29 3.14 -5.04
N ASN A 42 -2.30 4.43 -5.38
CA ASN A 42 -2.95 4.92 -6.59
C ASN A 42 -2.06 4.70 -7.82
N PHE A 43 -2.52 3.86 -8.74
CA PHE A 43 -1.79 3.56 -9.98
C PHE A 43 -1.62 4.80 -10.88
N ASN A 44 -2.60 5.70 -10.91
CA ASN A 44 -2.56 6.90 -11.76
C ASN A 44 -1.53 7.93 -11.31
N THR A 45 -1.03 7.81 -10.07
CA THR A 45 -0.05 8.72 -9.49
C THR A 45 1.10 7.93 -8.85
N ILE A 46 1.44 6.76 -9.42
CA ILE A 46 2.43 5.86 -8.84
C ILE A 46 3.82 6.49 -8.75
N ASP A 47 4.20 7.31 -9.73
CA ASP A 47 5.51 7.97 -9.80
C ASP A 47 5.72 9.00 -8.67
N SER A 48 4.64 9.51 -8.07
CA SER A 48 4.69 10.44 -6.94
C SER A 48 4.52 9.76 -5.58
N PHE A 49 4.33 8.43 -5.54
CA PHE A 49 4.18 7.71 -4.29
C PHE A 49 5.49 7.67 -3.49
N ASP A 50 5.47 8.23 -2.28
CA ASP A 50 6.59 8.23 -1.36
C ASP A 50 6.29 7.37 -0.12
N PRO A 51 6.93 6.20 0.05
CA PRO A 51 6.69 5.30 1.17
C PRO A 51 7.11 5.90 2.53
N ASN A 52 7.83 7.02 2.56
CA ASN A 52 8.20 7.73 3.79
C ASN A 52 7.16 8.76 4.23
N LYS A 53 6.23 9.13 3.36
CA LYS A 53 5.17 10.10 3.65
C LYS A 53 3.82 9.46 3.99
N VAL A 54 3.73 8.13 3.99
CA VAL A 54 2.50 7.44 4.39
C VAL A 54 2.16 7.71 5.87
N PRO A 55 0.87 7.76 6.25
CA PRO A 55 0.46 7.99 7.63
C PRO A 55 1.06 6.94 8.58
N THR A 56 1.44 7.39 9.78
CA THR A 56 1.80 6.51 10.90
C THR A 56 0.69 6.49 11.94
N LEU A 57 0.59 5.42 12.72
CA LEU A 57 -0.36 5.32 13.83
C LEU A 57 -0.25 6.52 14.77
N GLN A 58 0.97 6.88 15.17
CA GLN A 58 1.23 8.03 16.04
C GLN A 58 0.75 9.34 15.40
N SER A 59 1.04 9.58 14.12
CA SER A 59 0.60 10.81 13.44
C SER A 59 -0.92 10.95 13.34
N LEU A 60 -1.63 9.82 13.24
CA LEU A 60 -3.09 9.79 13.23
C LEU A 60 -3.66 10.02 14.63
N GLN A 61 -3.06 9.43 15.67
CA GLN A 61 -3.46 9.67 17.06
C GLN A 61 -3.26 11.13 17.48
N GLU A 62 -2.16 11.75 17.02
CA GLU A 62 -1.87 13.17 17.23
C GLU A 62 -2.74 14.10 16.37
N SER A 63 -3.68 13.56 15.57
CA SER A 63 -4.53 14.32 14.65
C SER A 63 -3.75 15.27 13.73
N LYS A 64 -2.57 14.84 13.26
CA LYS A 64 -1.79 15.63 12.30
C LYS A 64 -2.60 15.79 11.03
N LEU A 65 -2.90 17.04 10.68
CA LEU A 65 -3.79 17.41 9.58
C LEU A 65 -3.43 16.70 8.27
N LEU A 66 -2.16 16.72 7.88
CA LEU A 66 -1.68 16.07 6.65
C LEU A 66 -1.87 14.54 6.67
N SER A 67 -1.61 13.90 7.81
CA SER A 67 -1.79 12.45 7.97
C SER A 67 -3.27 12.06 7.92
N PHE A 68 -4.15 12.91 8.46
CA PHE A 68 -5.59 12.72 8.39
C PHE A 68 -6.11 12.81 6.95
N TYR A 69 -5.69 13.83 6.18
CA TYR A 69 -6.05 13.94 4.76
C TYR A 69 -5.53 12.75 3.95
N SER A 70 -4.24 12.42 4.07
CA SER A 70 -3.65 11.29 3.35
C SER A 70 -4.33 9.95 3.67
N PHE A 71 -4.74 9.74 4.93
CA PHE A 71 -5.48 8.54 5.30
C PHE A 71 -6.90 8.53 4.72
N ASN A 72 -7.62 9.65 4.72
CA ASN A 72 -8.94 9.73 4.10
C ASN A 72 -8.88 9.51 2.58
N ASP A 73 -7.89 10.07 1.89
CA ASP A 73 -7.66 9.81 0.46
C ASP A 73 -7.47 8.31 0.19
N SER A 74 -6.75 7.63 1.09
CA SER A 74 -6.53 6.18 1.02
C SER A 74 -7.83 5.38 1.22
N ILE A 75 -8.71 5.84 2.12
CA ILE A 75 -10.05 5.25 2.33
C ILE A 75 -10.94 5.46 1.11
N GLU A 76 -10.93 6.65 0.54
CA GLU A 76 -11.70 6.95 -0.68
C GLU A 76 -11.26 6.05 -1.84
N LEU A 77 -9.95 5.93 -2.05
CA LEU A 77 -9.39 5.08 -3.09
C LEU A 77 -9.79 3.61 -2.91
N PHE A 78 -9.69 3.08 -1.68
CA PHE A 78 -10.10 1.70 -1.41
C PHE A 78 -11.61 1.51 -1.60
N SER A 79 -12.41 2.50 -1.18
CA SER A 79 -13.87 2.46 -1.33
C SER A 79 -14.26 2.43 -2.80
N ARG A 80 -13.55 3.17 -3.66
CA ARG A 80 -13.75 3.14 -5.10
C ARG A 80 -13.45 1.76 -5.68
N PHE A 81 -12.29 1.19 -5.34
CA PHE A 81 -11.90 -0.16 -5.75
C PHE A 81 -12.94 -1.22 -5.34
N VAL A 82 -13.42 -1.17 -4.10
CA VAL A 82 -14.45 -2.11 -3.61
C VAL A 82 -15.76 -1.95 -4.39
N LYS A 83 -16.21 -0.72 -4.67
CA LYS A 83 -17.42 -0.47 -5.47
C LYS A 83 -17.29 -1.01 -6.90
N GLU A 84 -16.14 -0.80 -7.53
CA GLU A 84 -15.84 -1.31 -8.88
C GLU A 84 -15.75 -2.85 -8.92
N SER A 85 -15.33 -3.49 -7.82
CA SER A 85 -15.14 -4.95 -7.75
C SER A 85 -16.44 -5.75 -7.54
N ILE A 86 -17.54 -5.09 -7.17
CA ILE A 86 -18.84 -5.73 -6.87
C ILE A 86 -19.82 -5.58 -8.06
N GLN A 87 -19.44 -4.83 -9.10
CA GLN A 87 -20.17 -4.75 -10.38
C GLN A 87 -19.79 -5.91 -11.30
#